data_AF-A0A0M7KQE6-F1
#
_entry.id   AF-A0A0M7KQE6-F1
#
_cell.length_a   1.000
_cell.length_b   1.000
_cell.length_c   1.000
_cell.angle_alpha   90.00
_cell.angle_beta   90.00
_cell.angle_gamma   90.00
#
_symmetry.space_group_name_H-M   'P 1'
#
loop_
_entity.id
_entity.type
_entity.pdbx_description
1 polymer ?
#
loop_
_entity_poly.entity_id
_entity_poly.type
_entity_poly.pdbx_seq_one_letter_code
_entity_poly.pdbx_strand_id
1 'polypeptide(L)'
;MDKYQKAILALHVAVQEINRLSVEIGVAIEASLVAQDPPPGAPFNGRPPINWLERAYALDQDDDGDRRHAHHEGDVDAYLAANCQHALRAHQLIQQRKAAKVARASARRWITKLGKELAAQQAEQGAGR
;
A
#
# COMPACT_ATOMS: atom_id res chain seq x y z
N MET A 1 -17.93 12.91 -20.97
CA MET A 1 -17.09 11.70 -20.85
C MET A 1 -18.01 10.49 -20.69
N ASP A 2 -17.94 9.54 -21.62
CA ASP A 2 -18.77 8.33 -21.58
C ASP A 2 -18.33 7.34 -20.49
N LYS A 3 -19.10 6.27 -20.29
CA LYS A 3 -18.84 5.26 -19.25
C LYS A 3 -17.53 4.47 -19.49
N TYR A 4 -17.11 4.28 -20.73
CA TYR A 4 -15.88 3.57 -21.09
C TYR A 4 -14.65 4.44 -20.78
N GLN A 5 -14.69 5.70 -21.22
CA GLN A 5 -13.64 6.70 -20.94
C GLN A 5 -13.44 6.88 -19.43
N LYS A 6 -14.52 6.97 -18.65
CA LYS A 6 -14.46 7.06 -17.18
C LYS A 6 -13.76 5.85 -16.55
N ALA A 7 -14.12 4.64 -16.99
CA ALA A 7 -13.55 3.41 -16.43
C ALA A 7 -12.05 3.24 -16.78
N ILE A 8 -11.66 3.60 -18.00
CA ILE A 8 -10.26 3.58 -18.44
C ILE A 8 -9.43 4.61 -17.66
N LEU A 9 -9.95 5.84 -17.50
CA LEU A 9 -9.27 6.90 -16.76
C LEU A 9 -9.12 6.54 -15.28
N ALA A 10 -10.16 5.98 -14.65
CA ALA A 10 -10.10 5.49 -13.28
C ALA A 10 -9.03 4.39 -13.10
N LEU A 11 -8.91 3.47 -14.07
CA LEU A 11 -7.86 2.45 -14.05
C LEU A 11 -6.46 3.08 -14.15
N HIS A 12 -6.28 4.02 -15.09
CA HIS A 12 -5.00 4.70 -15.29
C HIS A 12 -4.55 5.46 -14.05
N VAL A 13 -5.45 6.26 -13.46
CA VAL A 13 -5.20 7.02 -12.22
C VAL A 13 -4.81 6.08 -11.09
N ALA A 14 -5.55 4.97 -10.89
CA ALA A 14 -5.23 4.02 -9.83
C ALA A 14 -3.85 3.35 -10.02
N VAL A 15 -3.42 3.11 -11.26
CA VAL A 15 -2.07 2.58 -11.54
C VAL A 15 -0.99 3.61 -11.26
N GLN A 16 -1.15 4.84 -11.73
CA GLN A 16 -0.21 5.93 -11.45
C GLN A 16 -0.07 6.17 -9.95
N GLU A 17 -1.18 6.15 -9.23
CA GLU A 17 -1.20 6.35 -7.78
C GLU A 17 -0.46 5.22 -7.04
N ILE A 18 -0.66 3.95 -7.44
CA ILE A 18 0.09 2.82 -6.85
C ILE A 18 1.60 2.98 -7.09
N ASN A 19 2.01 3.43 -8.27
CA ASN A 19 3.42 3.63 -8.60
C ASN A 19 4.01 4.77 -7.77
N ARG A 20 3.34 5.93 -7.72
CA ARG A 20 3.72 7.08 -6.90
C ARG A 20 3.90 6.68 -5.43
N LEU A 21 2.89 6.04 -4.85
CA LEU A 21 2.91 5.57 -3.47
C LEU A 21 4.03 4.56 -3.22
N SER A 22 4.35 3.69 -4.18
CA SER A 22 5.44 2.71 -4.01
C SER A 22 6.81 3.37 -3.91
N VAL A 23 7.05 4.44 -4.68
CA VAL A 23 8.28 5.24 -4.57
C VAL A 23 8.33 5.96 -3.22
N GLU A 24 7.24 6.64 -2.83
CA GLU A 24 7.17 7.37 -1.56
C GLU A 24 7.34 6.47 -0.33
N ILE A 25 6.82 5.24 -0.37
CA ILE A 25 7.06 4.24 0.68
C ILE A 25 8.54 3.92 0.79
N GLY A 26 9.23 3.69 -0.33
CA GLY A 26 10.67 3.42 -0.35
C GLY A 26 11.47 4.56 0.29
N VAL A 27 11.19 5.80 -0.11
CA VAL A 27 11.82 7.00 0.46
C VAL A 27 11.57 7.12 1.97
N ALA A 28 10.34 6.88 2.42
CA ALA A 28 10.01 6.96 3.85
C ALA A 28 10.70 5.86 4.69
N ILE A 29 10.85 4.65 4.14
CA ILE A 29 11.59 3.56 4.79
C ILE A 29 13.07 3.91 4.87
N GLU A 30 13.67 4.41 3.79
CA GLU A 30 15.08 4.84 3.77
C GLU A 30 15.33 5.96 4.77
N ALA A 31 14.47 6.98 4.81
CA ALA A 31 14.55 8.06 5.80
C ALA A 31 14.46 7.54 7.25
N SER A 32 13.67 6.49 7.50
CA SER A 32 13.62 5.84 8.81
C SER A 32 14.95 5.18 9.20
N LEU A 33 15.71 4.65 8.24
CA LEU A 33 17.01 4.05 8.51
C LEU A 33 18.07 5.13 8.72
N VAL A 34 18.12 6.13 7.84
CA VAL A 34 19.07 7.25 7.91
C VAL A 34 18.89 8.05 9.20
N ALA A 35 17.65 8.23 9.68
CA ALA A 35 17.40 8.94 10.95
C ALA A 35 18.01 8.24 12.19
N GLN A 36 18.43 6.99 12.06
CA GLN A 36 19.09 6.22 13.12
C GLN A 36 20.62 6.25 13.02
N ASP A 37 21.16 6.79 11.93
CA ASP A 37 22.60 6.89 11.76
C ASP A 37 23.19 7.82 12.83
N PRO A 38 24.31 7.43 13.45
CA PRO A 38 24.98 8.29 14.39
C PRO A 38 25.49 9.55 13.68
N PRO A 39 25.65 10.68 14.39
CA PRO A 39 26.21 11.90 13.81
C PRO A 39 27.58 11.64 13.16
N PRO A 40 27.95 12.36 12.09
CA PRO A 40 29.25 12.22 11.48
C PRO A 40 30.39 12.35 12.50
N GLY A 41 31.27 11.33 12.55
CA GLY A 41 32.40 11.29 13.49
C GLY A 41 32.11 10.66 14.85
N ALA A 42 30.86 10.29 15.15
CA ALA A 42 30.56 9.51 16.35
C ALA A 42 31.00 8.03 16.17
N PRO A 43 31.53 7.39 17.23
CA PRO A 43 31.90 5.98 17.16
C PRO A 43 30.66 5.12 16.90
N PHE A 44 30.78 4.15 15.99
CA PHE A 44 29.73 3.18 15.75
C PHE A 44 29.45 2.40 17.04
N ASN A 45 28.21 2.45 17.53
CA ASN A 45 27.82 1.85 18.81
C ASN A 45 27.53 0.33 18.71
N GLY A 46 27.79 -0.29 17.55
CA GLY A 46 27.65 -1.74 17.35
C GLY A 46 26.20 -2.21 17.11
N ARG A 47 25.20 -1.34 17.21
CA ARG A 47 23.79 -1.75 17.07
C ARG A 47 23.32 -1.58 15.62
N PRO A 48 22.75 -2.62 14.99
CA PRO A 48 22.16 -2.47 13.68
C PRO A 48 20.93 -1.52 13.74
N PRO A 49 20.61 -0.82 12.65
CA PRO A 49 19.43 0.03 12.60
C PRO A 49 18.16 -0.80 12.80
N ILE A 50 17.22 -0.23 13.54
CA ILE A 50 15.94 -0.87 13.86
C ILE A 50 14.99 -0.67 12.68
N ASN A 51 14.50 -1.78 12.11
CA ASN A 51 13.38 -1.72 11.19
C ASN A 51 12.07 -1.57 11.97
N TRP A 52 11.70 -0.32 12.28
CA TRP A 52 10.50 -0.01 13.07
C TRP A 52 9.21 -0.53 12.44
N LEU A 53 9.11 -0.49 11.12
CA LEU A 53 7.94 -0.97 10.39
C LEU A 53 7.79 -2.48 10.52
N GLU A 54 8.89 -3.23 10.35
CA GLU A 54 8.89 -4.69 10.56
C GLU A 54 8.55 -5.05 12.00
N ARG A 55 9.14 -4.35 12.98
CA ARG A 55 8.83 -4.54 14.40
C ARG A 55 7.36 -4.28 14.72
N ALA A 56 6.75 -3.25 14.14
CA ALA A 56 5.33 -2.97 14.36
C ALA A 56 4.40 -4.06 13.78
N TYR A 57 4.88 -4.87 12.84
CA TYR A 57 4.12 -5.99 12.27
C TYR A 57 4.59 -7.35 12.73
N ALA A 58 5.62 -7.42 13.59
CA ALA A 58 6.07 -8.67 14.18
C ALA A 58 4.96 -9.25 15.05
N LEU A 59 4.66 -10.53 14.83
CA LEU A 59 3.66 -11.28 15.58
C LEU A 59 4.36 -12.35 16.40
N ASP A 60 4.00 -12.44 17.68
CA ASP A 60 4.31 -13.56 18.54
C ASP A 60 3.08 -14.48 18.66
N GLN A 61 3.34 -15.77 18.87
CA GLN A 61 2.32 -16.73 19.25
C GLN A 61 2.30 -16.81 20.76
N ASP A 62 1.12 -16.68 21.37
CA ASP A 62 0.97 -17.03 22.77
C ASP A 62 0.86 -18.56 22.95
N ASP A 63 0.86 -19.01 24.20
CA ASP A 63 0.80 -20.43 24.56
C ASP A 63 -0.50 -21.11 24.07
N ASP A 64 -1.54 -20.32 23.76
CA ASP A 64 -2.83 -20.78 23.23
C ASP A 64 -2.83 -20.83 21.67
N GLY A 65 -1.74 -20.39 21.03
CA GLY A 65 -1.58 -20.36 19.58
C GLY A 65 -2.17 -19.13 18.89
N ASP A 66 -2.67 -18.16 19.66
CA ASP A 66 -3.19 -16.90 19.15
C ASP A 66 -2.05 -15.95 18.77
N ARG A 67 -2.21 -15.30 17.62
CA ARG A 67 -1.21 -14.36 17.09
C ARG A 67 -1.47 -12.96 17.66
N ARG A 68 -0.51 -12.43 18.41
CA ARG A 68 -0.52 -11.07 18.94
C ARG A 68 0.68 -10.28 18.44
N HIS A 69 0.57 -8.95 18.40
CA HIS A 69 1.71 -8.11 18.06
C HIS A 69 2.78 -8.19 19.14
N ALA A 70 4.02 -8.45 18.75
CA ALA A 70 5.13 -8.73 19.67
C ALA A 70 5.56 -7.52 20.52
N HIS A 71 5.20 -6.29 20.10
CA HIS A 71 5.77 -5.07 20.65
C HIS A 71 4.73 -4.01 21.07
N HIS A 72 3.44 -4.26 20.85
CA HIS A 72 2.35 -3.37 21.22
C HIS A 72 1.00 -4.12 21.19
N GLU A 73 -0.05 -3.51 21.72
CA GLU A 73 -1.39 -4.13 21.87
C GLU A 73 -2.23 -4.08 20.57
N GLY A 74 -1.58 -4.14 19.40
CA GLY A 74 -2.24 -4.09 18.09
C GLY A 74 -2.43 -2.70 17.48
N ASP A 75 -2.18 -1.62 18.23
CA ASP A 75 -2.17 -0.26 17.67
C ASP A 75 -0.82 0.09 17.00
N VAL A 76 -0.74 -0.22 15.71
CA VAL A 76 0.45 0.03 14.88
C VAL A 76 0.74 1.53 14.72
N ASP A 77 -0.30 2.36 14.60
CA ASP A 77 -0.13 3.80 14.38
C ASP A 77 0.43 4.48 15.62
N ALA A 78 -0.12 4.18 16.81
CA ALA A 78 0.38 4.71 18.07
C ALA A 78 1.82 4.23 18.35
N TYR A 79 2.11 2.96 18.11
CA TYR A 79 3.45 2.40 18.27
C TYR A 79 4.48 3.10 17.36
N LEU A 80 4.15 3.28 16.07
CA LEU A 80 5.07 3.94 15.15
C LEU A 80 5.19 5.44 15.44
N ALA A 81 4.13 6.12 15.84
CA ALA A 81 4.16 7.53 16.24
C ALA A 81 5.12 7.79 17.41
N ALA A 82 5.18 6.86 18.37
CA ALA A 82 6.04 6.93 19.54
C ALA A 82 7.53 6.63 19.23
N ASN A 83 7.80 5.83 18.19
CA ASN A 83 9.16 5.32 17.93
C ASN A 83 9.84 5.96 16.71
N CYS A 84 9.12 6.16 15.59
CA CYS A 84 9.68 6.73 14.38
C CYS A 84 8.59 7.32 13.45
N GLN A 85 8.59 8.65 13.31
CA GLN A 85 7.66 9.37 12.43
C GLN A 85 7.82 9.00 10.94
N HIS A 86 9.03 8.68 10.48
CA HIS A 86 9.27 8.23 9.10
C HIS A 86 8.64 6.85 8.84
N ALA A 87 8.74 5.94 9.82
CA ALA A 87 8.11 4.62 9.74
C ALA A 87 6.58 4.71 9.82
N LEU A 88 6.04 5.62 10.63
CA LEU A 88 4.60 5.95 10.63
C LEU A 88 4.16 6.46 9.24
N ARG A 89 4.94 7.35 8.63
CA ARG A 89 4.65 7.84 7.28
C ARG A 89 4.63 6.71 6.26
N ALA A 90 5.62 5.81 6.31
CA ALA A 90 5.64 4.61 5.46
C ALA A 90 4.39 3.73 5.68
N HIS A 91 3.98 3.50 6.93
CA HIS A 91 2.76 2.77 7.25
C HIS A 91 1.52 3.39 6.60
N GLN A 92 1.32 4.70 6.78
CA GLN A 92 0.17 5.41 6.22
C GLN A 92 0.13 5.32 4.68
N LEU A 93 1.28 5.49 4.03
CA LEU A 93 1.41 5.34 2.58
C LEU A 93 1.10 3.91 2.12
N ILE A 94 1.48 2.88 2.90
CA ILE A 94 1.11 1.49 2.62
C ILE A 94 -0.41 1.31 2.69
N GLN A 95 -1.11 1.90 3.67
CA GLN A 95 -2.57 1.82 3.76
C GLN A 95 -3.23 2.52 2.56
N GLN A 96 -2.75 3.70 2.17
CA GLN A 96 -3.22 4.39 0.96
C GLN A 96 -3.00 3.54 -0.29
N ARG A 97 -1.85 2.86 -0.40
CA ARG A 97 -1.55 1.97 -1.52
C ARG A 97 -2.49 0.75 -1.56
N LYS A 98 -2.89 0.21 -0.40
CA LYS A 98 -3.92 -0.85 -0.33
C LYS A 98 -5.25 -0.35 -0.87
N ALA A 99 -5.69 0.84 -0.48
CA ALA A 99 -6.92 1.45 -1.01
C ALA A 99 -6.82 1.67 -2.53
N ALA A 100 -5.69 2.17 -3.04
CA ALA A 100 -5.46 2.33 -4.48
C ALA A 100 -5.48 1.00 -5.23
N LYS A 101 -4.94 -0.09 -4.65
CA LYS A 101 -5.05 -1.45 -5.21
C LYS A 101 -6.49 -1.93 -5.31
N VAL A 102 -7.33 -1.64 -4.30
CA VAL A 102 -8.77 -1.94 -4.33
C VAL A 102 -9.46 -1.15 -5.44
N ALA A 103 -9.18 0.16 -5.55
CA ALA A 103 -9.71 1.01 -6.61
C ALA A 103 -9.32 0.49 -8.01
N ARG A 104 -8.06 0.10 -8.21
CA ARG A 104 -7.58 -0.53 -9.45
C ARG A 104 -8.35 -1.82 -9.76
N ALA A 105 -8.56 -2.68 -8.77
CA ALA A 105 -9.30 -3.93 -8.96
C ALA A 105 -10.76 -3.66 -9.34
N SER A 106 -11.40 -2.68 -8.70
CA SER A 106 -12.76 -2.23 -9.03
C SER A 106 -12.84 -1.70 -10.46
N ALA A 107 -11.93 -0.81 -10.87
CA ALA A 107 -11.89 -0.25 -12.22
C ALA A 107 -11.72 -1.35 -13.29
N ARG A 108 -10.86 -2.35 -13.05
CA ARG A 108 -10.73 -3.50 -13.96
C ARG A 108 -12.03 -4.27 -14.12
N ARG A 109 -12.75 -4.54 -13.03
CA ARG A 109 -14.05 -5.24 -13.08
C ARG A 109 -15.07 -4.47 -13.91
N TRP A 110 -15.11 -3.14 -13.75
CA TRP A 110 -15.97 -2.28 -14.56
C TRP A 110 -15.63 -2.34 -16.04
N ILE A 111 -14.35 -2.24 -16.41
CA ILE A 111 -13.92 -2.37 -17.81
C ILE A 111 -14.35 -3.72 -18.40
N THR A 112 -14.18 -4.81 -17.66
CA THR A 112 -14.64 -6.14 -18.11
C THR A 112 -16.15 -6.19 -18.32
N LYS A 113 -16.94 -5.60 -17.41
CA LYS A 113 -18.40 -5.55 -17.56
C LYS A 113 -18.81 -4.76 -18.81
N LEU A 114 -18.20 -3.59 -19.00
CA LEU A 114 -18.45 -2.73 -20.16
C LEU A 114 -18.06 -3.41 -21.48
N GLY A 115 -16.95 -4.15 -21.51
CA GLY A 115 -16.56 -4.94 -22.69
C GLY A 115 -17.57 -6.02 -23.05
N LYS A 116 -18.15 -6.70 -22.05
CA LYS A 116 -19.22 -7.69 -22.28
C LYS A 116 -20.50 -7.04 -22.82
N GLU A 117 -20.90 -5.90 -22.27
CA GLU A 117 -22.06 -5.14 -22.76
C GLU A 117 -21.86 -4.71 -24.23
N LEU A 118 -20.66 -4.24 -24.58
CA LEU A 118 -20.34 -3.83 -25.95
C LEU A 118 -20.38 -5.03 -26.92
N ALA A 119 -19.82 -6.18 -26.52
CA ALA A 119 -19.86 -7.39 -27.33
C ALA A 119 -21.29 -7.90 -27.57
N ALA A 120 -22.15 -7.86 -26.55
CA ALA A 120 -23.55 -8.25 -26.68
C ALA A 120 -24.31 -7.34 -27.67
N GLN A 121 -24.10 -6.03 -27.59
CA GLN A 121 -24.70 -5.06 -28.52
C GLN A 121 -24.28 -5.32 -29.98
N GLN A 122 -23.01 -5.66 -30.21
CA GLN A 122 -22.51 -6.00 -31.55
C GLN A 122 -23.11 -7.31 -32.07
N ALA A 123 -23.29 -8.31 -31.21
CA ALA A 123 -23.91 -9.58 -31.60
C ALA A 123 -25.40 -9.40 -31.99
N GLU A 124 -26.15 -8.60 -31.25
CA GLU A 124 -27.56 -8.28 -31.57
C GLU A 124 -27.69 -7.49 -32.89
N GLN A 125 -26.78 -6.56 -33.15
CA GLN A 125 -26.76 -5.79 -34.41
C GLN A 125 -26.30 -6.63 -35.61
N GLY A 126 -25.47 -7.67 -35.40
CA GLY A 126 -25.04 -8.61 -36.43
C GLY A 126 -26.05 -9.71 -36.76
N ALA A 127 -26.93 -10.08 -35.82
CA ALA A 127 -27.96 -11.11 -36.00
C ALA A 127 -29.24 -10.62 -36.71
N GLY A 128 -29.34 -9.31 -36.99
CA GLY A 128 -30.46 -8.68 -37.69
C GLY A 128 -30.25 -8.43 -39.19
N ARG A 129 -29.26 -9.09 -39.82
CA ARG A 129 -29.03 -9.06 -41.28
C ARG A 129 -29.14 -10.45 -41.88
#